data_AF-A0A920UPK5-F1
#
_entry.id   AF-A0A920UPK5-F1
#
_cell.length_a   1.000
_cell.length_b   1.000
_cell.length_c   1.000
_cell.angle_alpha   90.00
_cell.angle_beta   90.00
_cell.angle_gamma   90.00
#
_symmetry.space_group_name_H-M   'P 1'
#
loop_
_entity.id
_entity.type
_entity.pdbx_description
1 polymer ?
#
loop_
_entity_poly.entity_id
_entity_poly.type
_entity_poly.pdbx_seq_one_letter_code
_entity_poly.pdbx_strand_id
1 'polypeptide(L)'
;MPSKTEIFCTNTWRIQTLNSSCNIAKSMGIETQNVFVLQDGDVWKLNQKKHSLSDQVHSGTILLEGGSEISATSSLPQDRKRLANKGAISISIVVDAETLSLINHPELTNIGLWMKLISLK
;
A
#
# COMPACT_ATOMS: atom_id res chain seq x y z
N MET A 1 13.05 -33.19 -28.58
CA MET A 1 13.52 -32.72 -27.26
C MET A 1 13.20 -31.23 -27.18
N PRO A 2 12.37 -30.74 -26.24
CA PRO A 2 12.23 -29.29 -26.07
C PRO A 2 13.52 -28.81 -25.39
N SER A 3 14.33 -28.04 -26.09
CA SER A 3 15.73 -27.71 -25.73
C SER A 3 15.90 -26.35 -25.04
N LYS A 4 14.83 -25.77 -24.49
CA LYS A 4 14.93 -24.59 -23.62
C LYS A 4 13.98 -24.75 -22.44
N THR A 5 14.54 -25.05 -21.28
CA THR A 5 13.80 -25.03 -20.02
C THR A 5 13.61 -23.57 -19.61
N GLU A 6 12.43 -23.01 -19.87
CA GLU A 6 12.02 -21.71 -19.34
C GLU A 6 11.55 -21.92 -17.89
N ILE A 7 12.20 -21.26 -16.93
CA ILE A 7 11.80 -21.37 -15.52
C ILE A 7 11.05 -20.12 -15.10
N PHE A 8 9.80 -20.37 -14.76
CA PHE A 8 8.88 -19.40 -14.19
C PHE A 8 9.08 -19.33 -12.68
N CYS A 9 9.50 -18.17 -12.16
CA CYS A 9 9.46 -17.92 -10.72
C CYS A 9 8.02 -17.53 -10.36
N THR A 10 7.30 -18.49 -9.79
CA THR A 10 5.86 -18.43 -9.50
C THR A 10 5.46 -17.29 -8.56
N ASN A 11 4.19 -16.88 -8.73
CA ASN A 11 3.25 -15.98 -8.03
C ASN A 11 3.36 -15.77 -6.50
N THR A 12 4.57 -15.70 -5.95
CA THR A 12 4.77 -15.49 -4.51
C THR A 12 4.69 -14.01 -4.19
N TRP A 13 3.89 -13.64 -3.19
CA TRP A 13 3.56 -12.26 -2.77
C TRP A 13 4.73 -11.36 -2.33
N ARG A 14 5.99 -11.83 -2.38
CA ARG A 14 7.18 -11.10 -1.91
C ARG A 14 8.30 -11.11 -2.95
N ILE A 15 8.75 -9.92 -3.32
CA ILE A 15 9.89 -9.69 -4.22
C ILE A 15 11.16 -10.39 -3.74
N GLN A 16 11.41 -10.44 -2.42
CA GLN A 16 12.60 -11.10 -1.87
C GLN A 16 12.64 -12.61 -2.17
N THR A 17 11.48 -13.27 -2.08
CA THR A 17 11.36 -14.70 -2.39
C THR A 17 11.53 -14.94 -3.89
N LEU A 18 10.94 -14.08 -4.72
CA LEU A 18 11.10 -14.13 -6.18
C LEU A 18 12.56 -14.01 -6.60
N ASN A 19 13.31 -13.07 -6.01
CA ASN A 19 14.73 -12.89 -6.28
C ASN A 19 15.55 -14.12 -5.86
N SER A 20 15.19 -14.74 -4.73
CA SER A 20 15.86 -15.95 -4.24
C SER A 20 15.64 -17.13 -5.20
N SER A 21 14.40 -17.35 -5.64
CA SER A 21 14.07 -18.38 -6.63
C SER A 21 14.76 -18.14 -7.98
N CYS A 22 14.84 -16.89 -8.44
CA CYS A 22 15.58 -16.53 -9.65
C CYS A 22 17.07 -16.87 -9.52
N ASN A 23 17.68 -16.57 -8.37
CA ASN A 23 19.09 -16.87 -8.12
C ASN A 23 19.35 -18.38 -8.08
N ILE A 24 18.43 -19.16 -7.50
CA ILE A 24 18.50 -20.63 -7.53
C ILE A 24 18.42 -21.13 -8.98
N ALA A 25 17.46 -20.64 -9.78
CA ALA A 25 17.35 -21.00 -11.19
C ALA A 25 18.64 -20.70 -11.98
N LYS A 26 19.25 -19.52 -11.78
CA LYS A 26 20.55 -19.18 -12.38
C LYS A 26 21.65 -20.14 -11.95
N SER A 27 21.69 -20.52 -10.67
CA SER A 27 22.68 -21.47 -10.15
C SER A 27 22.54 -22.89 -10.72
N MET A 28 21.35 -23.27 -11.17
CA MET A 28 21.07 -24.55 -11.83
C MET A 28 21.39 -24.55 -13.33
N GLY A 29 21.99 -23.47 -13.86
CA GLY A 29 22.43 -23.38 -15.25
C GLY A 29 21.36 -22.90 -16.23
N ILE A 30 20.25 -22.34 -15.74
CA ILE A 30 19.25 -21.71 -16.61
C ILE A 30 19.76 -20.33 -17.02
N GLU A 31 19.79 -20.09 -18.33
CA GLU A 31 20.21 -18.82 -18.89
C GLU A 31 19.34 -17.69 -18.34
N THR A 32 19.96 -16.57 -17.98
CA THR A 32 19.25 -15.41 -17.40
C THR A 32 18.16 -14.86 -18.31
N GLN A 33 18.29 -15.04 -19.63
CA GLN A 33 17.28 -14.66 -20.63
C GLN A 33 16.00 -15.51 -20.57
N ASN A 34 16.02 -16.65 -19.87
CA ASN A 34 14.88 -17.56 -19.70
C ASN A 34 14.30 -17.50 -18.27
N VAL A 35 14.74 -16.53 -17.45
CA VAL A 35 14.25 -16.31 -16.07
C VAL A 35 13.52 -14.98 -16.02
N PHE A 36 12.24 -15.01 -15.63
CA PHE A 36 11.38 -13.84 -15.65
C PHE A 36 10.65 -13.68 -14.31
N VAL A 37 10.49 -12.43 -13.90
CA VAL A 37 9.71 -12.02 -12.73
C VAL A 37 8.49 -11.26 -13.23
N LEU A 38 7.30 -11.82 -13.01
CA LEU A 38 6.04 -11.17 -13.34
C LEU A 38 5.50 -10.37 -12.15
N GLN A 39 4.81 -9.28 -12.47
CA GLN A 39 4.01 -8.51 -11.54
C GLN A 39 2.51 -8.69 -11.82
N ASP A 40 1.70 -8.28 -10.86
CA ASP A 40 0.24 -8.33 -10.98
C ASP A 40 -0.22 -7.52 -12.20
N GLY A 41 -0.96 -8.18 -13.08
CA GLY A 41 -1.44 -7.59 -14.32
C GLY A 41 -0.56 -7.84 -15.55
N ASP A 42 0.65 -8.40 -15.41
CA ASP A 42 1.47 -8.72 -16.57
C ASP A 42 0.86 -9.87 -17.41
N VAL A 43 0.81 -9.68 -18.73
CA VAL A 43 0.38 -10.68 -19.70
C VAL A 43 1.58 -11.27 -20.42
N TRP A 44 1.81 -12.55 -20.18
CA TRP A 44 2.87 -13.31 -20.84
C TRP A 44 2.32 -14.04 -22.06
N LYS A 45 2.90 -13.80 -23.25
CA LYS A 45 2.60 -14.57 -24.47
C LYS A 45 3.72 -15.58 -24.74
N LEU A 46 3.39 -16.87 -24.64
CA LEU A 46 4.26 -17.98 -25.06
C LEU A 46 3.91 -18.42 -26.48
N ASN A 47 4.86 -18.33 -27.41
CA ASN A 47 4.78 -18.97 -28.73
C ASN A 47 5.88 -20.02 -28.88
N GLN A 48 5.66 -21.04 -29.72
CA GLN A 48 6.60 -22.16 -29.97
C GLN A 48 8.02 -21.73 -30.40
N LYS A 49 8.21 -20.47 -30.82
CA LYS A 49 9.50 -19.93 -31.29
C LYS A 49 9.99 -18.70 -30.51
N LYS A 50 9.13 -18.02 -29.75
CA LYS A 50 9.43 -16.75 -29.05
C LYS A 50 8.49 -16.57 -27.85
N HIS A 51 9.01 -16.01 -26.77
CA HIS A 51 8.24 -15.49 -25.65
C HIS A 51 8.42 -13.97 -25.59
N SER A 52 7.38 -13.24 -25.20
CA SER A 52 7.46 -11.79 -24.98
C SER A 52 6.47 -11.37 -23.90
N LEU A 53 6.90 -10.49 -23.01
CA LEU A 53 6.00 -9.68 -22.20
C LEU A 53 5.26 -8.75 -23.16
N SER A 54 3.96 -8.91 -23.32
CA SER A 54 3.26 -8.22 -24.41
C SER A 54 2.37 -7.10 -23.90
N ASP A 55 1.65 -7.31 -22.81
CA ASP A 55 0.59 -6.41 -22.38
C ASP A 55 0.51 -6.39 -20.85
N GLN A 56 -0.17 -5.37 -20.32
CA GLN A 56 -0.61 -5.33 -18.93
C GLN A 56 -2.13 -5.18 -18.90
N VAL A 57 -2.81 -5.98 -18.08
CA VAL A 57 -4.22 -5.80 -17.76
C VAL A 57 -4.37 -4.92 -16.53
N HIS A 58 -5.51 -4.21 -16.45
CA HIS A 58 -5.80 -3.41 -15.27
C HIS A 58 -5.89 -4.31 -14.03
N SER A 59 -4.94 -4.14 -13.13
CA SER A 59 -4.85 -4.83 -11.85
C SER A 59 -4.62 -3.78 -10.76
N GLY A 60 -5.18 -4.02 -9.58
CA GLY A 60 -5.09 -3.09 -8.47
C GLY A 60 -5.64 -3.69 -7.18
N THR A 61 -5.41 -2.99 -6.07
CA THR A 61 -5.92 -3.41 -4.76
C THR A 61 -7.18 -2.63 -4.41
N ILE A 62 -8.22 -3.36 -4.01
CA ILE A 62 -9.44 -2.79 -3.45
C ILE A 62 -9.43 -3.08 -1.94
N LEU A 63 -9.74 -2.06 -1.15
CA LEU A 63 -9.91 -2.20 0.30
C LEU A 63 -11.39 -2.44 0.59
N LEU A 64 -11.68 -3.43 1.42
CA LEU A 64 -13.03 -3.70 1.88
C LEU A 64 -13.17 -3.27 3.34
N GLU A 65 -14.15 -2.42 3.61
CA GLU A 65 -14.45 -1.97 4.97
C GLU A 65 -15.95 -1.90 5.22
N GLY A 66 -16.44 -2.61 6.24
CA GLY A 66 -17.84 -2.54 6.65
C GLY A 66 -18.85 -2.92 5.55
N GLY A 67 -18.43 -3.67 4.54
CA GLY A 67 -19.24 -4.03 3.36
C GLY A 67 -19.15 -3.04 2.19
N SER A 68 -18.39 -1.95 2.31
CA SER A 68 -18.13 -1.00 1.21
C SER A 68 -16.76 -1.21 0.59
N GLU A 69 -16.67 -1.04 -0.73
CA GLU A 69 -15.41 -0.97 -1.47
C GLU A 69 -14.80 0.43 -1.36
N ILE A 70 -13.53 0.49 -1.01
CA ILE A 70 -12.74 1.72 -0.91
C ILE A 70 -11.50 1.53 -1.78
N SER A 71 -11.20 2.51 -2.64
CA SER A 71 -9.96 2.49 -3.41
C SER A 71 -8.75 2.59 -2.47
N ALA A 72 -7.71 1.79 -2.73
CA ALA A 72 -6.43 1.90 -2.05
C ALA A 72 -5.76 3.29 -2.22
N THR A 73 -6.16 4.06 -3.24
CA THR A 73 -5.66 5.42 -3.50
C THR A 73 -6.41 6.53 -2.78
N SER A 74 -7.44 6.21 -2.00
CA SER A 74 -8.19 7.20 -1.22
C SER A 74 -7.34 7.82 -0.10
N SER A 75 -7.69 9.02 0.37
CA SER A 75 -7.01 9.67 1.50
C SER A 75 -7.34 9.02 2.85
N LEU A 76 -8.49 8.33 2.94
CA LEU A 76 -9.03 7.74 4.17
C LEU A 76 -8.01 6.86 4.93
N PRO A 77 -7.30 5.89 4.30
CA PRO A 77 -6.27 5.11 5.00
C PRO A 77 -5.12 5.97 5.54
N GLN A 78 -4.72 7.02 4.80
CA GLN A 78 -3.65 7.90 5.25
C GLN A 78 -4.06 8.72 6.46
N ASP A 79 -5.28 9.24 6.47
CA ASP A 79 -5.80 10.04 7.58
C ASP A 79 -5.95 9.18 8.84
N ARG A 80 -6.41 7.93 8.71
CA ARG A 80 -6.45 6.97 9.83
C ARG A 80 -5.07 6.65 10.37
N LYS A 81 -4.08 6.47 9.50
CA LYS A 81 -2.69 6.26 9.93
C LYS A 81 -2.15 7.48 10.67
N ARG A 82 -2.49 8.70 10.21
CA ARG A 82 -2.11 9.94 10.89
C ARG A 82 -2.76 10.04 12.28
N LEU A 83 -4.06 9.79 12.38
CA LEU A 83 -4.80 9.76 13.65
C LEU A 83 -4.26 8.70 14.60
N ALA A 84 -3.98 7.50 14.12
CA ALA A 84 -3.40 6.43 14.95
C ALA A 84 -1.99 6.78 15.47
N ASN A 85 -1.17 7.46 14.66
CA ASN A 85 0.21 7.80 15.03
C ASN A 85 0.33 9.07 15.88
N LYS A 86 -0.51 10.07 15.60
CA LYS A 86 -0.41 11.40 16.21
C LYS A 86 -1.53 11.71 17.20
N GLY A 87 -2.61 10.94 17.23
CA GLY A 87 -3.84 11.28 17.94
C GLY A 87 -4.54 12.53 17.37
N ALA A 88 -5.53 13.04 18.09
CA ALA A 88 -6.29 14.23 17.69
C ALA A 88 -6.63 15.14 18.88
N ILE A 89 -6.59 16.46 18.67
CA ILE A 89 -7.05 17.49 19.61
C ILE A 89 -8.31 18.13 19.03
N SER A 90 -9.37 18.19 19.84
CA SER A 90 -10.57 18.97 19.56
C SER A 90 -10.63 20.17 20.49
N ILE A 91 -10.85 21.35 19.93
CA ILE A 91 -11.06 22.60 20.68
C ILE A 91 -12.51 23.03 20.48
N SER A 92 -13.28 23.05 21.55
CA SER A 92 -14.68 23.50 21.54
C SER A 92 -14.77 24.92 22.07
N ILE A 93 -15.35 25.82 21.28
CA ILE A 93 -15.51 27.23 21.63
C ILE A 93 -16.97 27.61 21.40
N VAL A 94 -17.57 28.28 22.38
CA VAL A 94 -18.94 28.80 22.27
C VAL A 94 -18.87 30.32 22.19
N VAL A 95 -19.36 30.86 21.08
CA VAL A 95 -19.37 32.30 20.78
C VAL A 95 -20.81 32.76 20.65
N ASP A 96 -21.14 33.87 21.29
CA ASP A 96 -22.40 34.58 21.08
C ASP A 96 -22.37 35.26 19.70
N ALA A 97 -23.35 34.94 18.86
CA ALA A 97 -23.43 35.44 17.49
C ALA A 97 -23.69 36.95 17.40
N GLU A 98 -24.35 37.55 18.40
CA GLU A 98 -24.71 38.96 18.38
C GLU A 98 -23.59 39.84 18.95
N THR A 99 -23.02 39.43 20.09
CA THR A 99 -21.97 40.19 20.78
C THR A 99 -20.56 39.82 20.32
N LEU A 100 -20.41 38.72 19.55
CA LEU A 100 -19.13 38.10 19.18
C LEU A 100 -18.24 37.79 20.40
N SER A 101 -18.84 37.63 21.57
CA SER A 101 -18.14 37.36 22.82
C SER A 101 -18.08 35.87 23.11
N LEU A 102 -17.03 35.45 23.81
CA LEU A 102 -16.88 34.08 24.30
C LEU A 102 -17.85 33.85 25.45
N ILE A 103 -18.77 32.91 25.29
CA ILE A 103 -19.74 32.56 26.34
C ILE A 103 -19.04 31.79 27.47
N ASN A 104 -18.09 30.92 27.11
CA ASN A 104 -17.33 30.08 28.03
C ASN A 104 -15.86 30.00 27.64
N HIS A 105 -15.03 29.46 28.54
CA HIS A 105 -13.65 29.12 28.22
C HIS A 105 -13.58 28.00 27.16
N PRO A 106 -12.60 28.02 26.25
CA PRO A 106 -12.39 26.94 25.31
C PRO A 106 -12.13 25.62 26.03
N GLU A 107 -12.83 24.57 25.61
CA GLU A 107 -12.64 23.21 26.12
C GLU A 107 -11.71 22.43 25.19
N LEU A 108 -10.73 21.74 25.77
CA LEU A 108 -9.72 20.96 25.06
C LEU A 108 -9.93 19.47 25.33
N THR A 109 -10.20 18.71 24.28
CA THR A 109 -10.35 17.24 24.36
C THR A 109 -9.29 16.58 23.49
N ASN A 110 -8.58 15.61 24.06
CA ASN A 110 -7.54 14.83 23.39
C ASN A 110 -7.99 13.37 23.26
N ILE A 111 -7.82 12.80 22.07
CA ILE A 111 -7.95 11.36 21.84
C ILE A 111 -6.61 10.80 21.36
N GLY A 112 -5.99 9.94 22.17
CA GLY A 112 -4.81 9.16 21.77
C GLY A 112 -3.49 9.92 21.64
N LEU A 113 -3.43 11.24 21.93
CA LEU A 113 -2.15 11.92 22.06
C LEU A 113 -1.52 11.61 23.42
N TRP A 114 -0.27 11.18 23.36
CA TRP A 114 0.60 11.14 24.53
C TRP A 114 1.05 12.56 24.87
N MET A 115 0.41 13.13 25.89
CA MET A 115 0.68 14.48 26.36
C MET A 115 1.98 14.49 27.18
N LYS A 116 3.13 14.65 26.51
CA LYS A 116 4.36 15.09 27.18
C LYS A 116 4.17 16.57 27.47
N LEU A 117 3.68 16.86 28.69
CA LEU A 117 3.53 18.18 29.32
C LEU A 117 3.80 19.33 28.33
N ILE A 118 2.75 19.82 27.71
CA ILE A 118 2.75 21.16 27.13
C ILE A 118 2.91 22.09 28.33
N SER A 119 4.16 22.31 28.76
CA SER A 119 4.53 23.46 29.57
C SER A 119 4.28 24.70 28.71
N LEU A 120 3.03 25.13 28.68
CA LEU A 120 2.71 26.52 28.41
C LEU A 120 3.27 27.30 29.60
N LYS A 121 4.44 27.88 29.36
CA LYS A 121 5.06 28.89 30.20
C LYS A 121 4.52 30.25 29.80
#